data_AF-A0A356T3Z3-F1
#
_entry.id   AF-A0A356T3Z3-F1
#
_cell.length_a   1.000
_cell.length_b   1.000
_cell.length_c   1.000
_cell.angle_alpha   90.00
_cell.angle_beta   90.00
_cell.angle_gamma   90.00
#
_symmetry.space_group_name_H-M   'P 1'
#
loop_
_entity.id
_entity.type
_entity.pdbx_description
1 polymer ?
#
loop_
_entity_poly.entity_id
_entity_poly.type
_entity_poly.pdbx_seq_one_letter_code
_entity_poly.pdbx_strand_id
1 'polypeptide(L)'
;MHRGVRELIQWVEKHDGSDTVKVHRPALAKEVTALEHQLGTPLPADLKLVLGVFDGGSLPNGTLLSATPGPGDTIEAALKALAEDEEVSFLDPELLLPFHRTEAGSYLAFDRSAAPVSDTWPIVDYDLETGERRLIHRTFDGWCRLCVAEWTADDYTAPFTIEKYLQQGKRHAEIETDVSIAHVTVAHALRRCGEPELSLESYLRAGRCVPAVPWTDWEALKLAALLRYPADALEAGARLAKRAPQSMWDLRETTPSRVAYALAKVAPPPGEAQEPWLRLFEQLVAQALDDDDRAAAEAIRDAVVGGADAPEPDPPQEAELEVGEVEATWAAMAQAYKDGLLREDDLLLDPRFGAVAETHDLADVLRIRRDF
;
A
#
# COMPACT_ATOMS: atom_id res chain seq x y z
N MET A 1 -26.64 8.91 -11.17
CA MET A 1 -25.35 9.55 -11.51
C MET A 1 -24.65 9.91 -10.23
N HIS A 2 -23.52 9.25 -9.97
CA HIS A 2 -22.76 9.46 -8.76
C HIS A 2 -22.14 10.87 -8.70
N ARG A 3 -21.67 11.28 -7.51
CA ARG A 3 -21.29 12.67 -7.23
C ARG A 3 -19.97 13.03 -7.92
N GLY A 4 -18.95 12.20 -7.77
CA GLY A 4 -17.64 12.37 -8.40
C GLY A 4 -17.71 12.43 -9.90
N VAL A 5 -18.49 11.54 -10.53
CA VAL A 5 -18.64 11.53 -11.99
C VAL A 5 -19.17 12.87 -12.51
N ARG A 6 -20.14 13.49 -11.81
CA ARG A 6 -20.63 14.84 -12.15
C ARG A 6 -19.57 15.91 -11.95
N GLU A 7 -18.88 15.87 -10.80
CA GLU A 7 -17.84 16.83 -10.47
C GLU A 7 -16.71 16.77 -11.52
N LEU A 8 -16.31 15.57 -11.94
CA LEU A 8 -15.31 15.37 -13.00
C LEU A 8 -15.78 15.95 -14.33
N ILE A 9 -16.98 15.59 -14.78
CA ILE A 9 -17.53 16.09 -16.05
C ILE A 9 -17.57 17.62 -16.07
N GLN A 10 -18.13 18.23 -15.02
CA GLN A 10 -18.24 19.68 -14.91
C GLN A 10 -16.86 20.36 -14.90
N TRP A 11 -15.90 19.76 -14.19
CA TRP A 11 -14.55 20.30 -14.13
C TRP A 11 -13.85 20.21 -15.49
N VAL A 12 -13.94 19.07 -16.18
CA VAL A 12 -13.34 18.85 -17.49
C VAL A 12 -13.95 19.78 -18.54
N GLU A 13 -15.27 19.88 -18.62
CA GLU A 13 -15.96 20.79 -19.57
C GLU A 13 -15.54 22.25 -19.39
N LYS A 14 -15.28 22.67 -18.14
CA LYS A 14 -14.84 24.04 -17.82
C LYS A 14 -13.39 24.31 -18.25
N HIS A 15 -12.53 23.29 -18.28
CA HIS A 15 -11.09 23.42 -18.54
C HIS A 15 -10.64 22.84 -19.88
N ASP A 16 -11.56 22.30 -20.68
CA ASP A 16 -11.26 21.80 -22.02
C ASP A 16 -10.62 22.87 -22.89
N GLY A 17 -9.56 22.47 -23.59
CA GLY A 17 -8.71 23.35 -24.40
C GLY A 17 -7.60 24.07 -23.63
N SER A 18 -7.45 23.80 -22.33
CA SER A 18 -6.28 24.24 -21.56
C SER A 18 -5.02 23.43 -21.88
N ASP A 19 -3.87 23.84 -21.33
CA ASP A 19 -2.61 23.12 -21.55
C ASP A 19 -2.62 21.70 -20.97
N THR A 20 -3.37 21.47 -19.89
CA THR A 20 -3.42 20.21 -19.13
C THR A 20 -4.68 19.38 -19.42
N VAL A 21 -5.68 19.93 -20.11
CA VAL A 21 -6.94 19.23 -20.43
C VAL A 21 -7.27 19.42 -21.90
N LYS A 22 -7.22 18.31 -22.65
CA LYS A 22 -7.57 18.26 -24.08
C LYS A 22 -8.37 17.01 -24.33
N VAL A 23 -9.68 17.16 -24.42
CA VAL A 23 -10.56 16.00 -24.57
C VAL A 23 -11.08 15.84 -25.99
N HIS A 24 -11.41 14.61 -26.35
CA HIS A 24 -12.01 14.32 -27.63
C HIS A 24 -13.52 14.58 -27.62
N ARG A 25 -14.11 14.63 -28.82
CA ARG A 25 -15.57 14.70 -28.96
C ARG A 25 -16.24 13.52 -28.21
N PRO A 26 -17.50 13.68 -27.78
CA PRO A 26 -18.26 12.59 -27.17
C PRO A 26 -18.30 11.32 -28.03
N ALA A 27 -18.26 10.17 -27.38
CA ALA A 27 -18.39 8.88 -28.03
C ALA A 27 -19.80 8.71 -28.60
N LEU A 28 -19.90 8.22 -29.84
CA LEU A 28 -21.19 7.88 -30.43
C LEU A 28 -21.68 6.55 -29.83
N ALA A 29 -23.00 6.41 -29.67
CA ALA A 29 -23.60 5.18 -29.15
C ALA A 29 -23.13 3.92 -29.90
N LYS A 30 -22.94 4.01 -31.22
CA LYS A 30 -22.43 2.91 -32.05
C LYS A 30 -20.98 2.51 -31.74
N GLU A 31 -20.14 3.45 -31.29
CA GLU A 31 -18.73 3.21 -30.95
C GLU A 31 -18.68 2.44 -29.63
N VAL A 32 -19.43 2.91 -28.63
CA VAL A 32 -19.58 2.22 -27.34
C VAL A 32 -20.16 0.82 -27.52
N THR A 33 -21.25 0.67 -28.29
CA THR A 33 -21.85 -0.65 -28.55
C THR A 33 -20.91 -1.58 -29.32
N ALA A 34 -20.11 -1.06 -30.26
CA ALA A 34 -19.13 -1.87 -30.97
C ALA A 34 -18.04 -2.39 -30.03
N LEU A 35 -17.55 -1.54 -29.11
CA LEU A 35 -16.60 -1.95 -28.09
C LEU A 35 -17.22 -3.00 -27.16
N GLU A 36 -18.40 -2.75 -26.58
CA GLU A 36 -19.09 -3.74 -25.71
C GLU A 36 -19.31 -5.09 -26.41
N HIS A 37 -19.64 -5.08 -27.71
CA HIS A 37 -19.78 -6.30 -28.50
C HIS A 37 -18.44 -7.04 -28.68
N GLN A 38 -17.33 -6.32 -28.85
CA GLN A 38 -15.99 -6.92 -28.91
C GLN A 38 -15.56 -7.51 -27.56
N LEU A 39 -15.87 -6.83 -26.45
CA LEU A 39 -15.55 -7.28 -25.10
C LEU A 39 -16.39 -8.46 -24.63
N GLY A 40 -17.59 -8.64 -25.22
CA GLY A 40 -18.57 -9.61 -24.76
C GLY A 40 -19.26 -9.25 -23.44
N THR A 41 -18.95 -8.09 -22.87
CA THR A 41 -19.49 -7.58 -21.60
C THR A 41 -19.79 -6.08 -21.69
N PRO A 42 -20.81 -5.57 -20.99
CA PRO A 42 -21.09 -4.14 -20.96
C PRO A 42 -19.97 -3.38 -20.22
N LEU A 43 -19.71 -2.15 -20.66
CA LEU A 43 -18.85 -1.22 -19.93
C LEU A 43 -19.56 -0.75 -18.63
N PRO A 44 -18.79 -0.39 -17.58
CA PRO A 44 -19.34 0.27 -16.40
C PRO A 44 -20.20 1.48 -16.77
N ALA A 45 -21.36 1.63 -16.11
CA ALA A 45 -22.34 2.65 -16.47
C ALA A 45 -21.78 4.08 -16.33
N ASP A 46 -20.99 4.35 -15.28
CA ASP A 46 -20.37 5.65 -15.09
C ASP A 46 -19.25 5.94 -16.10
N LEU A 47 -18.48 4.92 -16.52
CA LEU A 47 -17.51 5.07 -17.60
C LEU A 47 -18.22 5.44 -18.91
N LYS A 48 -19.32 4.73 -19.25
CA LYS A 48 -20.13 5.07 -20.44
C LYS A 48 -20.66 6.49 -20.42
N LEU A 49 -21.07 6.96 -19.24
CA LEU A 49 -21.54 8.32 -19.09
C LEU A 49 -20.41 9.33 -19.37
N VAL A 50 -19.22 9.12 -18.81
CA VAL A 50 -18.05 9.99 -19.07
C VAL A 50 -17.70 9.99 -20.56
N LEU A 51 -17.58 8.81 -21.18
CA LEU A 51 -17.28 8.66 -22.60
C LEU A 51 -18.34 9.32 -23.50
N GLY A 52 -19.60 9.29 -23.07
CA GLY A 52 -20.71 9.96 -23.73
C GLY A 52 -20.70 11.49 -23.63
N VAL A 53 -19.80 12.07 -22.83
CA VAL A 53 -19.53 13.52 -22.79
C VAL A 53 -18.18 13.84 -23.44
N PHE A 54 -17.15 13.03 -23.21
CA PHE A 54 -15.86 13.15 -23.88
C PHE A 54 -15.17 11.78 -24.04
N ASP A 55 -14.82 11.42 -25.28
CA ASP A 55 -14.28 10.10 -25.63
C ASP A 55 -12.76 9.99 -25.45
N GLY A 56 -12.33 10.07 -24.19
CA GLY A 56 -10.92 10.08 -23.83
C GLY A 56 -10.24 11.42 -24.05
N GLY A 57 -8.91 11.43 -23.91
CA GLY A 57 -8.07 12.61 -24.04
C GLY A 57 -7.12 12.80 -22.87
N SER A 58 -6.35 13.89 -22.92
CA SER A 58 -5.37 14.22 -21.88
C SER A 58 -6.05 14.88 -20.69
N LEU A 59 -5.78 14.32 -19.51
CA LEU A 59 -6.17 14.84 -18.20
C LEU A 59 -4.89 15.12 -17.38
N PRO A 60 -4.98 15.90 -16.28
CA PRO A 60 -3.78 16.27 -15.55
C PRO A 60 -3.05 15.13 -14.83
N ASN A 61 -3.64 13.94 -14.73
CA ASN A 61 -3.01 12.74 -14.16
C ASN A 61 -2.70 11.65 -15.20
N GLY A 62 -2.88 11.94 -16.50
CA GLY A 62 -2.60 11.00 -17.57
C GLY A 62 -3.58 11.09 -18.74
N THR A 63 -3.90 9.95 -19.34
CA THR A 63 -4.74 9.86 -20.54
C THR A 63 -5.96 8.98 -20.26
N LEU A 64 -7.16 9.56 -20.36
CA LEU A 64 -8.39 8.77 -20.40
C LEU A 64 -8.48 8.08 -21.77
N LEU A 65 -8.66 6.77 -21.76
CA LEU A 65 -8.69 5.95 -22.97
C LEU A 65 -10.02 6.12 -23.71
N SER A 66 -9.93 6.22 -25.04
CA SER A 66 -11.09 6.33 -25.93
C SER A 66 -11.78 4.98 -26.13
N ALA A 67 -13.10 5.00 -26.25
CA ALA A 67 -13.90 3.86 -26.71
C ALA A 67 -13.93 3.70 -28.23
N THR A 68 -13.41 4.67 -28.99
CA THR A 68 -13.23 4.54 -30.43
C THR A 68 -12.23 3.41 -30.72
N PRO A 69 -12.63 2.34 -31.46
CA PRO A 69 -11.75 1.23 -31.77
C PRO A 69 -10.53 1.66 -32.60
N GLY A 70 -9.40 0.98 -32.42
CA GLY A 70 -8.17 1.24 -33.16
C GLY A 70 -6.91 1.40 -32.31
N PRO A 71 -5.75 1.66 -32.93
CA PRO A 71 -4.48 1.83 -32.24
C PRO A 71 -4.42 3.15 -31.44
N GLY A 72 -3.46 3.22 -30.52
CA GLY A 72 -3.20 4.43 -29.72
C GLY A 72 -3.85 4.37 -28.34
N ASP A 73 -4.32 5.52 -27.85
CA ASP A 73 -4.87 5.67 -26.49
C ASP A 73 -6.35 5.26 -26.44
N THR A 74 -6.61 4.00 -26.76
CA THR A 74 -7.94 3.39 -26.80
C THR A 74 -8.03 2.23 -25.80
N ILE A 75 -9.25 1.95 -25.35
CA ILE A 75 -9.54 0.80 -24.47
C ILE A 75 -9.18 -0.51 -25.18
N GLU A 76 -9.47 -0.63 -26.48
CA GLU A 76 -9.16 -1.83 -27.28
C GLU A 76 -7.65 -2.08 -27.38
N ALA A 77 -6.85 -1.05 -27.64
CA ALA A 77 -5.40 -1.19 -27.75
C ALA A 77 -4.76 -1.58 -26.41
N ALA A 78 -5.19 -0.93 -25.32
CA ALA A 78 -4.71 -1.24 -23.97
C ALA A 78 -5.09 -2.66 -23.54
N LEU A 79 -6.31 -3.13 -23.86
CA LEU A 79 -6.72 -4.51 -23.59
C LEU A 79 -5.87 -5.54 -24.32
N LYS A 80 -5.50 -5.28 -25.58
CA LYS A 80 -4.62 -6.17 -26.34
C LYS A 80 -3.23 -6.24 -25.72
N ALA A 81 -2.69 -5.11 -25.27
CA ALA A 81 -1.41 -5.07 -24.56
C ALA A 81 -1.46 -5.85 -23.24
N LEU A 82 -2.52 -5.67 -22.45
CA LEU A 82 -2.71 -6.44 -21.21
C LEU A 82 -2.91 -7.93 -21.45
N ALA A 83 -3.68 -8.32 -22.47
CA ALA A 83 -3.89 -9.72 -22.81
C ALA A 83 -2.59 -10.41 -23.25
N GLU A 84 -1.74 -9.69 -24.01
CA GLU A 84 -0.42 -10.18 -24.42
C GLU A 84 0.52 -10.34 -23.22
N ASP A 85 0.54 -9.35 -22.33
CA ASP A 85 1.37 -9.34 -21.12
C ASP A 85 0.97 -10.43 -20.12
N GLU A 86 -0.33 -10.62 -19.88
CA GLU A 86 -0.85 -11.68 -18.99
C GLU A 86 -0.89 -13.07 -19.65
N GLU A 87 -0.50 -13.19 -20.92
CA GLU A 87 -0.58 -14.41 -21.73
C GLU A 87 -2.01 -15.05 -21.76
N VAL A 88 -3.05 -14.21 -21.73
CA VAL A 88 -4.46 -14.64 -21.75
C VAL A 88 -5.19 -14.20 -23.03
N SER A 89 -6.41 -14.70 -23.21
CA SER A 89 -7.26 -14.26 -24.31
C SER A 89 -7.73 -12.82 -24.09
N PHE A 90 -7.72 -12.00 -25.14
CA PHE A 90 -8.36 -10.67 -25.09
C PHE A 90 -9.88 -10.72 -24.83
N LEU A 91 -10.49 -11.90 -25.00
CA LEU A 91 -11.91 -12.17 -24.70
C LEU A 91 -12.13 -12.77 -23.32
N ASP A 92 -11.08 -12.88 -22.51
CA ASP A 92 -11.22 -13.36 -21.14
C ASP A 92 -12.12 -12.38 -20.34
N PRO A 93 -13.24 -12.85 -19.76
CA PRO A 93 -14.12 -12.00 -18.99
C PRO A 93 -13.49 -11.47 -17.69
N GLU A 94 -12.43 -12.10 -17.19
CA GLU A 94 -11.73 -11.72 -15.96
C GLU A 94 -10.53 -10.79 -16.21
N LEU A 95 -10.08 -10.65 -17.47
CA LEU A 95 -9.00 -9.73 -17.85
C LEU A 95 -9.32 -8.31 -17.37
N LEU A 96 -8.32 -7.58 -16.89
CA LEU A 96 -8.48 -6.19 -16.45
C LEU A 96 -9.04 -5.32 -17.60
N LEU A 97 -10.02 -4.46 -17.30
CA LEU A 97 -10.58 -3.52 -18.27
C LEU A 97 -9.97 -2.13 -18.07
N PRO A 98 -8.92 -1.74 -18.83
CA PRO A 98 -8.26 -0.46 -18.70
C PRO A 98 -9.17 0.67 -19.18
N PHE A 99 -9.10 1.80 -18.48
CA PHE A 99 -9.82 3.02 -18.88
C PHE A 99 -8.94 4.27 -18.84
N HIS A 100 -7.78 4.21 -18.19
CA HIS A 100 -6.89 5.35 -18.06
C HIS A 100 -5.42 4.90 -18.02
N ARG A 101 -4.53 5.63 -18.71
CA ARG A 101 -3.07 5.43 -18.63
C ARG A 101 -2.45 6.57 -17.82
N THR A 102 -1.73 6.26 -16.76
CA THR A 102 -1.06 7.26 -15.91
C THR A 102 0.12 7.91 -16.65
N GLU A 103 0.63 9.03 -16.12
CA GLU A 103 1.86 9.64 -16.66
C GLU A 103 3.09 8.72 -16.55
N ALA A 104 3.09 7.81 -15.57
CA ALA A 104 4.14 6.81 -15.37
C ALA A 104 4.04 5.63 -16.34
N GLY A 105 2.96 5.54 -17.14
CA GLY A 105 2.75 4.47 -18.12
C GLY A 105 1.94 3.28 -17.63
N SER A 106 1.59 3.23 -16.34
CA SER A 106 0.70 2.20 -15.79
C SER A 106 -0.76 2.39 -16.26
N TYR A 107 -1.55 1.31 -16.19
CA TYR A 107 -2.96 1.34 -16.49
C TYR A 107 -3.82 1.31 -15.23
N LEU A 108 -4.75 2.26 -15.13
CA LEU A 108 -5.87 2.10 -14.22
C LEU A 108 -6.95 1.29 -14.91
N ALA A 109 -7.34 0.19 -14.28
CA ALA A 109 -8.23 -0.79 -14.87
C ALA A 109 -9.27 -1.29 -13.87
N PHE A 110 -10.47 -1.58 -14.38
CA PHE A 110 -11.51 -2.29 -13.64
C PHE A 110 -11.11 -3.76 -13.49
N ASP A 111 -11.01 -4.23 -12.26
CA ASP A 111 -10.74 -5.63 -11.95
C ASP A 111 -12.02 -6.46 -12.06
N ARG A 112 -12.23 -7.06 -13.23
CA ARG A 112 -13.43 -7.85 -13.55
C ARG A 112 -13.44 -9.22 -12.87
N SER A 113 -12.30 -9.67 -12.33
CA SER A 113 -12.23 -10.90 -11.53
C SER A 113 -12.83 -10.73 -10.14
N ALA A 114 -12.87 -9.48 -9.63
CA ALA A 114 -13.49 -9.16 -8.36
C ALA A 114 -15.02 -9.10 -8.47
N ALA A 115 -15.72 -9.42 -7.38
CA ALA A 115 -17.16 -9.22 -7.31
C ALA A 115 -17.50 -7.73 -7.45
N PRO A 116 -18.52 -7.34 -8.24
CA PRO A 116 -18.86 -5.95 -8.44
C PRO A 116 -19.34 -5.30 -7.14
N VAL A 117 -18.91 -4.06 -6.91
CA VAL A 117 -19.33 -3.17 -5.82
C VAL A 117 -20.22 -2.09 -6.42
N SER A 118 -21.49 -2.02 -6.01
CA SER A 118 -22.44 -0.99 -6.45
C SER A 118 -22.53 -0.83 -7.99
N ASP A 119 -22.65 -1.96 -8.70
CA ASP A 119 -22.75 -2.03 -10.18
C ASP A 119 -21.49 -1.62 -10.96
N THR A 120 -20.33 -1.56 -10.30
CA THR A 120 -19.01 -1.39 -10.92
C THR A 120 -17.99 -2.36 -10.34
N TRP A 121 -16.81 -2.46 -10.94
CA TRP A 121 -15.68 -3.19 -10.39
C TRP A 121 -14.72 -2.26 -9.64
N PRO A 122 -13.95 -2.77 -8.66
CA PRO A 122 -12.83 -2.04 -8.10
C PRO A 122 -11.80 -1.69 -9.18
N ILE A 123 -11.02 -0.64 -8.93
CA ILE A 123 -9.98 -0.18 -9.86
C ILE A 123 -8.61 -0.51 -9.28
N VAL A 124 -7.82 -1.19 -10.09
CA VAL A 124 -6.43 -1.48 -9.83
C VAL A 124 -5.53 -0.57 -10.67
N ASP A 125 -4.38 -0.21 -10.11
CA ASP A 125 -3.22 0.27 -10.84
C ASP A 125 -2.41 -0.95 -11.29
N TYR A 126 -2.20 -1.08 -12.59
CA TYR A 126 -1.48 -2.17 -13.23
C TYR A 126 -0.21 -1.65 -13.91
N ASP A 127 0.93 -2.08 -13.39
CA ASP A 127 2.23 -1.79 -13.98
C ASP A 127 2.61 -2.89 -14.97
N LEU A 128 2.69 -2.54 -16.26
CA LEU A 128 3.08 -3.46 -17.33
C LEU A 128 4.52 -3.97 -17.19
N GLU A 129 5.43 -3.20 -16.58
CA GLU A 129 6.84 -3.61 -16.50
C GLU A 129 7.04 -4.68 -15.44
N THR A 130 6.29 -4.60 -14.34
CA THR A 130 6.45 -5.46 -13.17
C THR A 130 5.34 -6.51 -13.03
N GLY A 131 4.22 -6.32 -13.72
CA GLY A 131 2.99 -7.09 -13.52
C GLY A 131 2.29 -6.81 -12.19
N GLU A 132 2.74 -5.79 -11.43
CA GLU A 132 2.17 -5.47 -10.12
C GLU A 132 0.73 -4.98 -10.28
N ARG A 133 -0.17 -5.57 -9.47
CA ARG A 133 -1.58 -5.17 -9.37
C ARG A 133 -1.85 -4.59 -8.00
N ARG A 134 -2.33 -3.35 -7.96
CA ARG A 134 -2.65 -2.68 -6.69
C ARG A 134 -4.04 -2.08 -6.70
N LEU A 135 -4.91 -2.51 -5.78
CA LEU A 135 -6.21 -1.86 -5.57
C LEU A 135 -6.01 -0.41 -5.12
N ILE A 136 -6.51 0.54 -5.90
CA ILE A 136 -6.40 1.99 -5.62
C ILE A 136 -7.75 2.66 -5.38
N HIS A 137 -8.85 2.15 -5.95
CA HIS A 137 -10.19 2.69 -5.74
C HIS A 137 -11.23 1.59 -5.66
N ARG A 138 -12.24 1.76 -4.80
CA ARG A 138 -13.41 0.85 -4.79
C ARG A 138 -14.33 1.05 -5.96
N THR A 139 -14.42 2.28 -6.44
CA THR A 139 -15.39 2.67 -7.45
C THR A 139 -14.79 3.70 -8.39
N PHE A 140 -15.33 3.76 -9.61
CA PHE A 140 -15.00 4.81 -10.56
C PHE A 140 -15.42 6.20 -10.05
N ASP A 141 -16.49 6.29 -9.25
CA ASP A 141 -16.87 7.55 -8.59
C ASP A 141 -15.78 8.04 -7.64
N GLY A 142 -15.18 7.14 -6.86
CA GLY A 142 -14.07 7.46 -5.95
C GLY A 142 -12.83 7.95 -6.69
N TRP A 143 -12.47 7.33 -7.81
CA TRP A 143 -11.42 7.83 -8.71
C TRP A 143 -11.74 9.25 -9.23
N CYS A 144 -12.96 9.48 -9.73
CA CYS A 144 -13.41 10.78 -10.20
C CYS A 144 -13.32 11.85 -9.09
N ARG A 145 -13.77 11.52 -7.87
CA ARG A 145 -13.71 12.43 -6.71
C ARG A 145 -12.27 12.77 -6.35
N LEU A 146 -11.37 11.78 -6.32
CA LEU A 146 -9.97 12.02 -5.99
C LEU A 146 -9.32 12.93 -7.04
N CYS A 147 -9.54 12.66 -8.33
CA CYS A 147 -9.04 13.50 -9.41
C CYS A 147 -9.41 14.98 -9.21
N VAL A 148 -10.70 15.27 -9.03
CA VAL A 148 -11.16 16.66 -8.85
C VAL A 148 -10.66 17.26 -7.54
N ALA A 149 -10.64 16.48 -6.45
CA ALA A 149 -10.11 16.94 -5.17
C ALA A 149 -8.63 17.33 -5.27
N GLU A 150 -7.82 16.56 -6.01
CA GLU A 150 -6.42 16.88 -6.26
C GLU A 150 -6.26 18.13 -7.13
N TRP A 151 -6.97 18.22 -8.25
CA TRP A 151 -6.80 19.32 -9.22
C TRP A 151 -7.34 20.66 -8.72
N THR A 152 -8.18 20.64 -7.69
CA THR A 152 -8.75 21.83 -7.07
C THR A 152 -8.13 22.16 -5.71
N ALA A 153 -7.16 21.36 -5.25
CA ALA A 153 -6.48 21.62 -4.01
C ALA A 153 -5.52 22.82 -4.14
N ASP A 154 -5.36 23.58 -3.05
CA ASP A 154 -4.48 24.74 -3.01
C ASP A 154 -3.00 24.37 -3.27
N ASP A 155 -2.60 23.15 -2.94
CA ASP A 155 -1.26 22.60 -3.13
C ASP A 155 -1.05 21.91 -4.49
N TYR A 156 -2.05 21.92 -5.38
CA TYR A 156 -2.00 21.19 -6.65
C TYR A 156 -0.75 21.53 -7.50
N THR A 157 -0.47 22.82 -7.67
CA THR A 157 0.70 23.32 -8.44
C THR A 157 1.96 23.51 -7.60
N ALA A 158 1.90 23.23 -6.29
CA ALA A 158 3.07 23.35 -5.43
C ALA A 158 4.14 22.30 -5.80
N PRO A 159 5.44 22.60 -5.58
CA PRO A 159 6.49 21.61 -5.69
C PRO A 159 6.22 20.37 -4.83
N PHE A 160 6.75 19.22 -5.24
CA PHE A 160 6.62 18.01 -4.44
C PHE A 160 7.41 18.16 -3.13
N THR A 161 6.71 18.04 -2.00
CA THR A 161 7.28 17.97 -0.66
C THR A 161 6.59 16.85 0.13
N ILE A 162 7.15 16.53 1.29
CA ILE A 162 6.51 15.58 2.21
C ILE A 162 5.13 16.03 2.67
N GLU A 163 4.91 17.34 2.88
CA GLU A 163 3.59 17.87 3.21
C GLU A 163 2.60 17.66 2.08
N LYS A 164 3.01 17.95 0.83
CA LYS A 164 2.17 17.69 -0.34
C LYS A 164 1.81 16.20 -0.43
N TYR A 165 2.80 15.32 -0.30
CA TYR A 165 2.58 13.88 -0.31
C TYR A 165 1.64 13.41 0.80
N LEU A 166 1.76 13.97 2.02
CA LEU A 166 0.86 13.69 3.13
C LEU A 166 -0.57 14.16 2.83
N GLN A 167 -0.75 15.37 2.28
CA GLN A 167 -2.08 15.88 1.93
C GLN A 167 -2.74 15.08 0.82
N GLN A 168 -1.97 14.65 -0.19
CA GLN A 168 -2.44 13.74 -1.23
C GLN A 168 -2.93 12.42 -0.65
N GLY A 169 -2.13 11.79 0.22
CA GLY A 169 -2.55 10.57 0.91
C GLY A 169 -3.80 10.77 1.76
N LYS A 170 -3.91 11.90 2.49
CA LYS A 170 -5.09 12.20 3.31
C LYS A 170 -6.35 12.37 2.47
N ARG A 171 -6.28 13.10 1.36
CA ARG A 171 -7.41 13.24 0.42
C ARG A 171 -7.84 11.88 -0.13
N HIS A 172 -6.89 11.02 -0.47
CA HIS A 172 -7.20 9.65 -0.91
C HIS A 172 -7.90 8.85 0.19
N ALA A 173 -7.34 8.83 1.41
CA ALA A 173 -7.90 8.07 2.53
C ALA A 173 -9.26 8.61 3.02
N GLU A 174 -9.55 9.90 2.84
CA GLU A 174 -10.86 10.51 3.13
C GLU A 174 -11.94 10.10 2.13
N ILE A 175 -11.56 9.83 0.87
CA ILE A 175 -12.48 9.41 -0.19
C ILE A 175 -12.64 7.89 -0.20
N GLU A 176 -11.53 7.16 -0.09
CA GLU A 176 -11.43 5.70 -0.16
C GLU A 176 -11.05 5.13 1.21
N THR A 177 -11.99 5.23 2.15
CA THR A 177 -11.73 4.91 3.57
C THR A 177 -11.41 3.43 3.83
N ASP A 178 -11.75 2.55 2.90
CA ASP A 178 -11.57 1.10 2.98
C ASP A 178 -10.55 0.55 1.96
N VAL A 179 -9.75 1.43 1.35
CA VAL A 179 -8.63 1.05 0.47
C VAL A 179 -7.32 1.14 1.25
N SER A 180 -6.62 0.00 1.33
CA SER A 180 -5.42 -0.13 2.15
C SER A 180 -4.30 0.83 1.73
N ILE A 181 -4.03 0.97 0.42
CA ILE A 181 -2.91 1.81 -0.06
C ILE A 181 -3.10 3.31 0.24
N ALA A 182 -4.35 3.78 0.34
CA ALA A 182 -4.63 5.16 0.70
C ALA A 182 -4.08 5.49 2.10
N HIS A 183 -4.32 4.60 3.08
CA HIS A 183 -3.81 4.72 4.44
C HIS A 183 -2.31 4.42 4.55
N VAL A 184 -1.77 3.52 3.73
CA VAL A 184 -0.32 3.26 3.65
C VAL A 184 0.44 4.52 3.20
N THR A 185 -0.09 5.24 2.21
CA THR A 185 0.50 6.49 1.71
C THR A 185 0.60 7.52 2.83
N VAL A 186 -0.47 7.68 3.62
CA VAL A 186 -0.49 8.53 4.81
C VAL A 186 0.51 8.06 5.85
N ALA A 187 0.59 6.76 6.12
CA ALA A 187 1.53 6.19 7.08
C ALA A 187 2.98 6.48 6.69
N HIS A 188 3.35 6.23 5.43
CA HIS A 188 4.69 6.54 4.91
C HIS A 188 5.05 8.01 5.04
N ALA A 189 4.11 8.90 4.71
CA ALA A 189 4.32 10.33 4.83
C ALA A 189 4.52 10.75 6.30
N LEU A 190 3.68 10.28 7.22
CA LEU A 190 3.78 10.58 8.65
C LEU A 190 5.08 10.04 9.27
N ARG A 191 5.48 8.82 8.90
CA ARG A 191 6.76 8.25 9.31
C ARG A 191 7.92 9.14 8.90
N ARG A 192 7.93 9.60 7.66
CA ARG A 192 8.95 10.54 7.17
C ARG A 192 8.86 11.93 7.82
N CYS A 193 7.68 12.35 8.28
CA CYS A 193 7.50 13.60 9.02
C CYS A 193 8.06 13.53 10.45
N GLY A 194 8.45 12.34 10.94
CA GLY A 194 8.83 12.15 12.33
C GLY A 194 7.64 11.98 13.28
N GLU A 195 6.50 11.50 12.77
CA GLU A 195 5.25 11.31 13.52
C GLU A 195 4.90 9.80 13.64
N PRO A 196 5.70 8.99 14.36
CA PRO A 196 5.59 7.53 14.33
C PRO A 196 4.28 7.01 14.94
N GLU A 197 3.71 7.68 15.93
CA GLU A 197 2.42 7.30 16.52
C GLU A 197 1.27 7.43 15.52
N LEU A 198 1.22 8.56 14.79
CA LEU A 198 0.22 8.78 13.75
C LEU A 198 0.45 7.83 12.55
N SER A 199 1.71 7.54 12.24
CA SER A 199 2.07 6.54 11.22
C SER A 199 1.54 5.16 11.59
N LEU A 200 1.75 4.72 12.83
CA LEU A 200 1.25 3.44 13.33
C LEU A 200 -0.28 3.38 13.22
N GLU A 201 -0.99 4.42 13.66
CA GLU A 201 -2.44 4.48 13.55
C GLU A 201 -2.89 4.28 12.08
N SER A 202 -2.21 4.94 11.15
CA SER A 202 -2.52 4.84 9.72
C SER A 202 -2.21 3.45 9.15
N TYR A 203 -1.11 2.81 9.53
CA TYR A 203 -0.84 1.42 9.13
C TYR A 203 -1.86 0.43 9.70
N LEU A 204 -2.29 0.59 10.96
CA LEU A 204 -3.34 -0.25 11.52
C LEU A 204 -4.66 -0.07 10.78
N ARG A 205 -5.01 1.15 10.38
CA ARG A 205 -6.18 1.40 9.50
C ARG A 205 -6.02 0.69 8.16
N ALA A 206 -4.85 0.79 7.52
CA ALA A 206 -4.55 0.08 6.28
C ALA A 206 -4.67 -1.45 6.41
N GLY A 207 -4.22 -2.04 7.52
CA GLY A 207 -4.32 -3.48 7.79
C GLY A 207 -5.74 -3.97 8.07
N ARG A 208 -6.67 -3.05 8.41
CA ARG A 208 -8.11 -3.34 8.59
C ARG A 208 -8.90 -3.30 7.27
N CYS A 209 -8.33 -2.77 6.19
CA CYS A 209 -8.93 -2.74 4.86
C CYS A 209 -8.99 -4.15 4.21
N VAL A 210 -9.84 -4.33 3.19
CA VAL A 210 -10.04 -5.65 2.54
C VAL A 210 -10.09 -5.56 1.00
N PRO A 211 -9.10 -6.04 0.24
CA PRO A 211 -7.86 -6.66 0.74
C PRO A 211 -6.96 -5.63 1.42
N ALA A 212 -6.22 -6.09 2.43
CA ALA A 212 -5.11 -5.35 2.99
C ALA A 212 -3.88 -5.54 2.09
N VAL A 213 -3.01 -4.53 2.03
CA VAL A 213 -1.68 -4.68 1.46
C VAL A 213 -0.87 -5.61 2.39
N PRO A 214 -0.31 -6.74 1.91
CA PRO A 214 0.16 -7.83 2.78
C PRO A 214 1.25 -7.46 3.80
N TRP A 215 2.20 -6.60 3.42
CA TRP A 215 3.32 -6.18 4.28
C TRP A 215 2.94 -5.08 5.30
N THR A 216 1.74 -4.51 5.21
CA THR A 216 1.31 -3.38 6.08
C THR A 216 1.37 -3.73 7.56
N ASP A 217 0.92 -4.92 7.94
CA ASP A 217 0.92 -5.33 9.34
C ASP A 217 2.34 -5.56 9.87
N TRP A 218 3.32 -5.86 8.99
CA TRP A 218 4.72 -5.93 9.38
C TRP A 218 5.24 -4.53 9.74
N GLU A 219 4.95 -3.52 8.92
CA GLU A 219 5.29 -2.12 9.23
C GLU A 219 4.62 -1.64 10.53
N ALA A 220 3.35 -1.97 10.74
CA ALA A 220 2.63 -1.66 11.97
C ALA A 220 3.28 -2.31 13.20
N LEU A 221 3.60 -3.61 13.12
CA LEU A 221 4.20 -4.34 14.23
C LEU A 221 5.56 -3.76 14.63
N LYS A 222 6.40 -3.39 13.67
CA LYS A 222 7.70 -2.77 13.95
C LYS A 222 7.56 -1.47 14.73
N LEU A 223 6.68 -0.58 14.28
CA LEU A 223 6.42 0.68 14.96
C LEU A 223 5.82 0.45 16.35
N ALA A 224 4.83 -0.44 16.48
CA ALA A 224 4.22 -0.75 17.77
C ALA A 224 5.23 -1.36 18.76
N ALA A 225 6.16 -2.18 18.29
CA ALA A 225 7.22 -2.75 19.11
C ALA A 225 8.19 -1.68 19.61
N LEU A 226 8.69 -0.83 18.71
CA LEU A 226 9.60 0.28 19.04
C LEU A 226 8.94 1.31 19.97
N LEU A 227 7.67 1.66 19.72
CA LEU A 227 6.90 2.60 20.55
C LEU A 227 6.38 1.98 21.87
N ARG A 228 6.59 0.68 22.08
CA ARG A 228 6.12 -0.09 23.24
C ARG A 228 4.60 -0.03 23.43
N TYR A 229 3.85 -0.21 22.34
CA TYR A 229 2.38 -0.27 22.31
C TYR A 229 1.91 -1.73 22.16
N PRO A 230 1.80 -2.50 23.26
CA PRO A 230 1.54 -3.93 23.21
C PRO A 230 0.17 -4.29 22.61
N ALA A 231 -0.85 -3.44 22.79
CA ALA A 231 -2.17 -3.69 22.23
C ALA A 231 -2.17 -3.61 20.69
N ASP A 232 -1.48 -2.60 20.15
CA ASP A 232 -1.34 -2.40 18.71
C ASP A 232 -0.43 -3.47 18.08
N ALA A 233 0.65 -3.85 18.78
CA ALA A 233 1.51 -4.95 18.37
C ALA A 233 0.75 -6.29 18.34
N LEU A 234 -0.10 -6.55 19.33
CA LEU A 234 -0.96 -7.73 19.36
C LEU A 234 -1.95 -7.73 18.19
N GLU A 235 -2.54 -6.58 17.84
CA GLU A 235 -3.46 -6.45 16.71
C GLU A 235 -2.77 -6.78 15.37
N ALA A 236 -1.65 -6.13 15.08
CA ALA A 236 -0.88 -6.38 13.86
C ALA A 236 -0.33 -7.81 13.81
N GLY A 237 0.24 -8.28 14.93
CA GLY A 237 0.74 -9.64 15.12
C GLY A 237 -0.31 -10.71 14.88
N ALA A 238 -1.56 -10.48 15.32
CA ALA A 238 -2.66 -11.42 15.10
C ALA A 238 -3.01 -11.59 13.61
N ARG A 239 -2.92 -10.53 12.81
CA ARG A 239 -3.13 -10.60 11.35
C ARG A 239 -1.97 -11.27 10.63
N LEU A 240 -0.72 -11.00 11.06
CA LEU A 240 0.47 -11.69 10.53
C LEU A 240 0.48 -13.18 10.86
N ALA A 241 0.15 -13.55 12.10
CA ALA A 241 0.13 -14.94 12.56
C ALA A 241 -1.04 -15.74 11.96
N LYS A 242 -2.04 -15.09 11.33
CA LYS A 242 -3.13 -15.81 10.65
C LYS A 242 -2.57 -16.72 9.57
N ARG A 243 -3.04 -17.97 9.58
CA ARG A 243 -2.62 -19.04 8.65
C ARG A 243 -2.62 -18.56 7.20
N ALA A 244 -1.47 -18.66 6.55
CA ALA A 244 -1.27 -18.27 5.17
C ALA A 244 -0.37 -19.27 4.40
N PRO A 245 -0.49 -19.36 3.06
CA PRO A 245 0.48 -20.10 2.25
C PRO A 245 1.85 -19.41 2.24
N GLN A 246 2.91 -20.13 1.88
CA GLN A 246 4.28 -19.61 1.81
C GLN A 246 4.39 -18.35 0.94
N SER A 247 3.73 -18.33 -0.22
CA SER A 247 3.72 -17.17 -1.13
C SER A 247 3.18 -15.89 -0.49
N MET A 248 2.38 -15.99 0.57
CA MET A 248 1.92 -14.80 1.30
C MET A 248 3.02 -14.22 2.21
N TRP A 249 3.94 -15.05 2.70
CA TRP A 249 5.09 -14.57 3.49
C TRP A 249 6.08 -13.81 2.61
N ASP A 250 6.27 -14.22 1.36
CA ASP A 250 7.04 -13.48 0.37
C ASP A 250 6.44 -12.06 0.17
N LEU A 251 5.12 -11.96 0.02
CA LEU A 251 4.42 -10.68 -0.13
C LEU A 251 4.40 -9.83 1.16
N ARG A 252 4.55 -10.46 2.33
CA ARG A 252 4.67 -9.76 3.62
C ARG A 252 6.07 -9.20 3.85
N GLU A 253 7.05 -9.60 3.02
CA GLU A 253 8.45 -9.21 3.11
C GLU A 253 9.08 -9.51 4.49
N THR A 254 8.65 -10.61 5.12
CA THR A 254 9.12 -11.02 6.45
C THR A 254 8.94 -12.53 6.66
N THR A 255 9.48 -13.04 7.77
CA THR A 255 9.37 -14.46 8.14
C THR A 255 8.63 -14.62 9.48
N PRO A 256 8.06 -15.80 9.74
CA PRO A 256 7.46 -16.12 11.04
C PRO A 256 8.38 -15.86 12.24
N SER A 257 9.67 -16.21 12.17
CA SER A 257 10.62 -15.93 13.27
C SER A 257 10.86 -14.43 13.48
N ARG A 258 10.98 -13.62 12.42
CA ARG A 258 11.14 -12.16 12.52
C ARG A 258 9.93 -11.49 13.18
N VAL A 259 8.72 -11.95 12.83
CA VAL A 259 7.50 -11.54 13.52
C VAL A 259 7.52 -11.96 14.99
N ALA A 260 7.97 -13.18 15.31
CA ALA A 260 8.10 -13.65 16.69
C ALA A 260 9.10 -12.79 17.49
N TYR A 261 10.25 -12.43 16.93
CA TYR A 261 11.22 -11.55 17.58
C TYR A 261 10.60 -10.19 17.93
N ALA A 262 9.91 -9.57 16.99
CA ALA A 262 9.24 -8.28 17.21
C ALA A 262 8.17 -8.38 18.32
N LEU A 263 7.35 -9.43 18.32
CA LEU A 263 6.34 -9.66 19.36
C LEU A 263 6.97 -9.91 20.73
N ALA A 264 8.08 -10.64 20.81
CA ALA A 264 8.75 -10.95 22.07
C ALA A 264 9.25 -9.69 22.80
N LYS A 265 9.61 -8.62 22.07
CA LYS A 265 10.05 -7.34 22.66
C LYS A 265 8.95 -6.61 23.45
N VAL A 266 7.69 -6.91 23.19
CA VAL A 266 6.52 -6.25 23.80
C VAL A 266 5.54 -7.20 24.47
N ALA A 267 5.79 -8.51 24.40
CA ALA A 267 4.99 -9.51 25.08
C ALA A 267 5.04 -9.27 26.61
N PRO A 268 3.91 -9.43 27.31
CA PRO A 268 3.89 -9.30 28.76
C PRO A 268 4.69 -10.45 29.41
N PRO A 269 5.19 -10.25 30.64
CA PRO A 269 5.79 -11.32 31.42
C PRO A 269 4.77 -12.46 31.67
N PRO A 270 5.23 -13.66 32.06
CA PRO A 270 4.35 -14.81 32.30
C PRO A 270 3.19 -14.50 33.25
N GLY A 271 1.97 -14.82 32.81
CA GLY A 271 0.74 -14.54 33.55
C GLY A 271 -0.52 -14.57 32.68
N GLU A 272 -1.66 -14.16 33.24
CA GLU A 272 -2.97 -14.20 32.54
C GLU A 272 -2.98 -13.37 31.24
N ALA A 273 -2.26 -12.26 31.20
CA ALA A 273 -2.17 -11.40 30.02
C ALA A 273 -1.40 -12.05 28.84
N GLN A 274 -0.71 -13.17 29.07
CA GLN A 274 0.17 -13.79 28.09
C GLN A 274 -0.58 -14.73 27.13
N GLU A 275 -1.77 -15.24 27.49
CA GLU A 275 -2.48 -16.24 26.71
C GLU A 275 -2.71 -15.86 25.23
N PRO A 276 -3.16 -14.63 24.89
CA PRO A 276 -3.32 -14.22 23.50
C PRO A 276 -2.00 -14.25 22.72
N TRP A 277 -0.89 -13.91 23.37
CA TRP A 277 0.45 -13.87 22.76
C TRP A 277 0.98 -15.27 22.48
N LEU A 278 0.83 -16.19 23.43
CA LEU A 278 1.26 -17.58 23.26
C LEU A 278 0.61 -18.23 22.04
N ARG A 279 -0.68 -17.96 21.81
CA ARG A 279 -1.38 -18.43 20.60
C ARG A 279 -0.77 -17.89 19.31
N LEU A 280 -0.26 -16.66 19.30
CA LEU A 280 0.43 -16.10 18.14
C LEU A 280 1.76 -16.83 17.90
N PHE A 281 2.56 -17.03 18.95
CA PHE A 281 3.83 -17.76 18.84
C PHE A 281 3.63 -19.20 18.34
N GLU A 282 2.62 -19.91 18.85
CA GLU A 282 2.25 -21.24 18.36
C GLU A 282 1.89 -21.24 16.87
N GLN A 283 1.14 -20.23 16.41
CA GLN A 283 0.77 -20.08 15.01
C GLN A 283 1.97 -19.75 14.12
N LEU A 284 2.93 -18.96 14.61
CA LEU A 284 4.16 -18.62 13.88
C LEU A 284 5.06 -19.84 13.73
N VAL A 285 5.27 -20.62 14.80
CA VAL A 285 6.02 -21.89 14.75
C VAL A 285 5.41 -22.85 13.72
N ALA A 286 4.08 -22.97 13.70
CA ALA A 286 3.38 -23.85 12.76
C ALA A 286 3.47 -23.40 11.29
N GLN A 287 3.90 -22.17 11.04
CA GLN A 287 4.01 -21.57 9.70
C GLN A 287 5.45 -21.31 9.27
N ALA A 288 6.44 -21.72 10.08
CA ALA A 288 7.84 -21.56 9.78
C ALA A 288 8.21 -22.07 8.39
N LEU A 289 9.05 -21.30 7.68
CA LEU A 289 9.33 -21.49 6.26
C LEU A 289 10.34 -22.63 6.02
N ASP A 290 11.28 -22.80 6.93
CA ASP A 290 12.30 -23.84 6.93
C ASP A 290 12.64 -24.28 8.38
N ASP A 291 13.62 -25.18 8.54
CA ASP A 291 13.98 -25.73 9.84
C ASP A 291 14.70 -24.71 10.75
N ASP A 292 15.45 -23.75 10.17
CA ASP A 292 16.15 -22.71 10.93
C ASP A 292 15.16 -21.65 11.44
N ASP A 293 14.24 -21.20 10.57
CA ASP A 293 13.12 -20.30 10.93
C ASP A 293 12.22 -20.95 11.99
N ARG A 294 12.00 -22.27 11.91
CA ARG A 294 11.25 -23.01 12.93
C ARG A 294 12.00 -23.06 14.26
N ALA A 295 13.27 -23.40 14.25
CA ALA A 295 14.09 -23.47 15.46
C ALA A 295 14.15 -22.11 16.17
N ALA A 296 14.29 -21.02 15.41
CA ALA A 296 14.25 -19.66 15.94
C ALA A 296 12.89 -19.34 16.56
N ALA A 297 11.78 -19.58 15.84
CA ALA A 297 10.43 -19.32 16.35
C ALA A 297 10.11 -20.15 17.62
N GLU A 298 10.56 -21.41 17.68
CA GLU A 298 10.40 -22.28 18.86
C GLU A 298 11.20 -21.77 20.06
N ALA A 299 12.45 -21.39 19.85
CA ALA A 299 13.31 -20.84 20.91
C ALA A 299 12.73 -19.54 21.49
N ILE A 300 12.18 -18.66 20.64
CA ILE A 300 11.51 -17.42 21.07
C ILE A 300 10.26 -17.74 21.88
N ARG A 301 9.40 -18.65 21.40
CA ARG A 301 8.21 -19.09 22.13
C ARG A 301 8.59 -19.60 23.51
N ASP A 302 9.59 -20.47 23.60
CA ASP A 302 10.00 -21.09 24.85
C ASP A 302 10.59 -20.08 25.83
N ALA A 303 11.35 -19.09 25.34
CA ALA A 303 11.83 -17.97 26.14
C ALA A 303 10.67 -17.15 26.72
N VAL A 304 9.69 -16.77 25.89
CA VAL A 304 8.51 -16.01 26.33
C VAL A 304 7.70 -16.80 27.38
N VAL A 305 7.46 -18.10 27.15
CA VAL A 305 6.78 -18.97 28.12
C VAL A 305 7.55 -19.05 29.44
N GLY A 306 8.87 -19.19 29.37
CA GLY A 306 9.75 -19.29 30.54
C GLY A 306 9.98 -17.96 31.28
N GLY A 307 9.58 -16.83 30.69
CA GLY A 307 9.92 -15.50 31.19
C GLY A 307 11.41 -15.18 31.08
N ALA A 308 12.11 -15.82 30.14
CA ALA A 308 13.50 -15.57 29.82
C ALA A 308 13.61 -14.60 28.63
N ASP A 309 14.79 -14.01 28.45
CA ASP A 309 15.07 -13.22 27.26
C ASP A 309 15.04 -14.09 26.01
N ALA A 310 14.39 -13.60 24.95
CA ALA A 310 14.43 -14.24 23.64
C ALA A 310 15.88 -14.33 23.15
N PRO A 311 16.23 -15.36 22.34
CA PRO A 311 17.56 -15.44 21.74
C PRO A 311 17.89 -14.17 20.94
N GLU A 312 19.16 -13.91 20.69
CA GLU A 312 19.54 -12.82 19.79
C GLU A 312 19.18 -13.21 18.34
N PRO A 313 18.47 -12.35 17.59
CA PRO A 313 18.27 -12.55 16.15
C PRO A 313 19.56 -12.31 15.37
N ASP A 314 19.63 -12.88 14.17
CA ASP A 314 20.62 -12.45 13.19
C ASP A 314 20.27 -11.03 12.69
N PRO A 315 21.26 -10.13 12.58
CA PRO A 315 21.01 -8.75 12.17
C PRO A 315 20.48 -8.71 10.72
N PRO A 316 19.45 -7.89 10.44
CA PRO A 316 18.85 -7.80 9.11
C PRO A 316 19.69 -7.03 8.07
N GLN A 317 20.70 -6.26 8.49
CA GLN A 317 21.51 -5.43 7.58
C GLN A 317 22.63 -6.21 6.88
N GLU A 318 22.85 -5.93 5.59
CA GLU A 318 24.06 -6.33 4.86
C GLU A 318 25.24 -5.35 5.07
N ALA A 319 24.96 -4.07 5.38
CA ALA A 319 25.97 -3.03 5.57
C ALA A 319 26.03 -2.61 7.04
N GLU A 320 27.18 -2.78 7.68
CA GLU A 320 27.34 -2.54 9.11
C GLU A 320 27.45 -1.05 9.45
N LEU A 321 26.55 -0.55 10.31
CA LEU A 321 26.81 0.68 11.06
C LEU A 321 27.96 0.42 12.03
N GLU A 322 29.00 1.26 12.02
CA GLU A 322 30.08 1.14 13.00
C GLU A 322 29.55 1.40 14.41
N VAL A 323 29.65 0.38 15.28
CA VAL A 323 29.24 0.46 16.69
C VAL A 323 30.47 0.76 17.54
N GLY A 324 30.41 1.84 18.31
CA GLY A 324 31.46 2.32 19.20
C GLY A 324 30.92 2.63 20.60
N GLU A 325 31.42 3.70 21.21
CA GLU A 325 30.84 4.21 22.46
C GLU A 325 29.35 4.54 22.29
N VAL A 326 28.54 4.33 23.33
CA VAL A 326 27.06 4.42 23.27
C VAL A 326 26.58 5.73 22.62
N GLU A 327 27.12 6.87 23.02
CA GLU A 327 26.76 8.19 22.48
C GLU A 327 27.15 8.36 21.01
N ALA A 328 28.32 7.84 20.62
CA ALA A 328 28.79 7.89 19.24
C ALA A 328 27.91 7.00 18.34
N THR A 329 27.54 5.83 18.83
CA THR A 329 26.61 4.91 18.16
C THR A 329 25.23 5.55 18.02
N TRP A 330 24.69 6.18 19.06
CA TRP A 330 23.40 6.88 18.99
C TRP A 330 23.39 7.99 17.94
N ALA A 331 24.44 8.83 17.92
CA ALA A 331 24.59 9.87 16.91
C ALA A 331 24.70 9.30 15.48
N ALA A 332 25.44 8.19 15.31
CA ALA A 332 25.54 7.49 14.03
C ALA A 332 24.19 6.90 13.60
N MET A 333 23.42 6.31 14.52
CA MET A 333 22.07 5.79 14.23
C MET A 333 21.13 6.90 13.77
N ALA A 334 21.11 8.04 14.48
CA ALA A 334 20.28 9.18 14.12
C ALA A 334 20.62 9.72 12.71
N GLN A 335 21.92 9.82 12.40
CA GLN A 335 22.38 10.26 11.08
C GLN A 335 22.07 9.23 9.98
N ALA A 336 22.34 7.95 10.22
CA ALA A 336 22.05 6.88 9.28
C ALA A 336 20.55 6.74 9.00
N TYR A 337 19.70 6.92 10.02
CA TYR A 337 18.25 6.95 9.83
C TYR A 337 17.84 8.10 8.93
N LYS A 338 18.38 9.31 9.20
CA LYS A 338 18.13 10.51 8.40
C LYS A 338 18.54 10.34 6.94
N ASP A 339 19.66 9.67 6.69
CA ASP A 339 20.19 9.38 5.36
C ASP A 339 19.50 8.18 4.68
N GLY A 340 18.55 7.52 5.36
CA GLY A 340 17.81 6.37 4.83
C GLY A 340 18.60 5.07 4.81
N LEU A 341 19.73 5.01 5.51
CA LEU A 341 20.60 3.83 5.62
C LEU A 341 20.19 2.89 6.76
N LEU A 342 19.52 3.41 7.79
CA LEU A 342 18.99 2.63 8.91
C LEU A 342 17.46 2.50 8.80
N ARG A 343 16.95 1.28 8.91
CA ARG A 343 15.53 0.91 8.83
C ARG A 343 15.00 0.50 10.20
N GLU A 344 13.68 0.46 10.34
CA GLU A 344 13.00 0.06 11.58
C GLU A 344 13.30 -1.39 11.97
N ASP A 345 13.48 -2.29 11.00
CA ASP A 345 13.92 -3.68 11.23
C ASP A 345 15.25 -3.71 11.98
N ASP A 346 16.19 -2.84 11.59
CA ASP A 346 17.53 -2.78 12.17
C ASP A 346 17.46 -2.27 13.61
N LEU A 347 16.68 -1.22 13.85
CA LEU A 347 16.43 -0.69 15.20
C LEU A 347 15.84 -1.75 16.14
N LEU A 348 14.99 -2.63 15.61
CA LEU A 348 14.26 -3.62 16.41
C LEU A 348 15.03 -4.93 16.60
N LEU A 349 15.74 -5.37 15.56
CA LEU A 349 16.28 -6.72 15.43
C LEU A 349 17.81 -6.76 15.39
N ASP A 350 18.53 -5.64 15.41
CA ASP A 350 20.00 -5.70 15.51
C ASP A 350 20.43 -5.79 16.98
N PRO A 351 21.01 -6.93 17.43
CA PRO A 351 21.42 -7.10 18.83
C PRO A 351 22.52 -6.12 19.24
N ARG A 352 23.28 -5.56 18.30
CA ARG A 352 24.37 -4.61 18.59
C ARG A 352 23.87 -3.31 19.20
N PHE A 353 22.59 -2.96 19.00
CA PHE A 353 21.99 -1.76 19.59
C PHE A 353 21.47 -1.98 21.01
N GLY A 354 21.63 -3.18 21.60
CA GLY A 354 21.18 -3.48 22.97
C GLY A 354 21.73 -2.50 24.02
N ALA A 355 23.03 -2.21 23.99
CA ALA A 355 23.66 -1.27 24.93
C ALA A 355 23.15 0.18 24.75
N VAL A 356 22.76 0.56 23.53
CA VAL A 356 22.14 1.87 23.26
C VAL A 356 20.74 1.91 23.86
N ALA A 357 19.95 0.85 23.67
CA ALA A 357 18.59 0.73 24.19
C ALA A 357 18.47 0.74 25.73
N GLU A 358 19.57 0.46 26.45
CA GLU A 358 19.62 0.60 27.92
C GLU A 358 19.55 2.05 28.40
N THR A 359 20.00 2.99 27.56
CA THR A 359 20.15 4.42 27.93
C THR A 359 19.34 5.37 27.07
N HIS A 360 18.97 4.96 25.86
CA HIS A 360 18.21 5.73 24.90
C HIS A 360 16.93 5.01 24.48
N ASP A 361 15.87 5.75 24.23
CA ASP A 361 14.67 5.21 23.60
C ASP A 361 14.87 5.15 22.08
N LEU A 362 15.01 3.96 21.51
CA LEU A 362 15.18 3.78 20.07
C LEU A 362 14.03 4.38 19.25
N ALA A 363 12.84 4.55 19.85
CA ALA A 363 11.74 5.24 19.20
C ALA A 363 12.03 6.73 18.90
N ASP A 364 12.96 7.37 19.61
CA ASP A 364 13.32 8.77 19.33
C ASP A 364 13.99 8.94 17.96
N VAL A 365 14.63 7.90 17.43
CA VAL A 365 15.15 7.90 16.06
C VAL A 365 14.02 8.06 15.03
N LEU A 366 12.87 7.46 15.28
CA LEU A 366 11.69 7.52 14.40
C LEU A 366 11.06 8.92 14.33
N ARG A 367 11.36 9.78 15.32
CA ARG A 367 10.88 11.17 15.38
C ARG A 367 11.75 12.14 14.57
N ILE A 368 12.81 11.63 13.93
CA ILE A 368 13.65 12.41 13.03
C ILE A 368 12.94 12.54 11.68
N ARG A 369 12.66 13.78 11.29
CA ARG A 369 12.10 14.10 9.97
C ARG A 369 13.09 13.78 8.84
N ARG A 370 12.58 13.18 7.76
CA ARG A 370 13.28 12.78 6.53
C ARG A 370 12.52 13.24 5.29
N ASP A 371 12.97 14.32 4.66
CA ASP A 371 12.40 14.75 3.37
C ASP A 371 12.80 13.77 2.24
N PHE A 372 12.09 13.82 1.11
CA PHE A 372 12.27 12.92 -0.03
C PHE A 372 13.63 13.04 -0.73
#